data_AF-A0A8K0KD59-F1
#
_entry.id   AF-A0A8K0KD59-F1
#
_cell.length_a   1.000
_cell.length_b   1.000
_cell.length_c   1.000
_cell.angle_alpha   90.00
_cell.angle_beta   90.00
_cell.angle_gamma   90.00
#
_symmetry.space_group_name_H-M   'P 1'
#
loop_
_entity.id
_entity.type
_entity.pdbx_description
1 polymer ?
#
loop_
_entity_poly.entity_id
_entity_poly.type
_entity_poly.pdbx_seq_one_letter_code
_entity_poly.pdbx_strand_id
1 'polypeptide(L)'
;MASEQTLAFIEDYKSYRALWDHKDKYYTNKSKRMEAYLVLAAKYQLTVKGVKNKIKSLRSYFSKEHQKVMEKTLSGEDSESNWFAYKPLLFISDSPMAHKDYVISEGGSWTEEVSDVDAKILRTESADVSTIHYSRLAENFKLTTF
;
A
#
# COMPACT_ATOMS: atom_id res chain seq x y z
N MET A 1 9.16 17.40 9.22
CA MET A 1 9.90 16.13 8.99
C MET A 1 8.98 14.94 8.65
N ALA A 2 7.97 14.60 9.47
CA ALA A 2 7.12 13.41 9.21
C ALA A 2 6.27 13.48 7.91
N SER A 3 5.82 14.68 7.52
CA SER A 3 5.09 14.91 6.27
C SER A 3 5.97 14.71 5.04
N GLU A 4 7.23 15.14 5.06
CA GLU A 4 8.18 15.02 3.95
C GLU A 4 8.54 13.58 3.61
N GLN A 5 8.76 12.73 4.61
CA GLN A 5 8.97 11.30 4.43
C GLN A 5 7.73 10.59 3.82
N THR A 6 6.54 11.09 4.14
CA THR A 6 5.29 10.57 3.56
C THR A 6 5.11 11.04 2.12
N LEU A 7 5.46 12.28 1.81
CA LEU A 7 5.46 12.80 0.44
C LEU A 7 6.45 12.05 -0.45
N ALA A 8 7.68 11.84 0.02
CA ALA A 8 8.66 11.02 -0.68
C ALA A 8 8.13 9.59 -0.95
N PHE A 9 7.48 9.00 0.06
CA PHE A 9 6.85 7.67 -0.10
C PHE A 9 5.77 7.68 -1.17
N ILE A 10 4.94 8.72 -1.24
CA ILE A 10 3.88 8.84 -2.24
C ILE A 10 4.48 8.96 -3.65
N GLU A 11 5.53 9.73 -3.85
CA GLU A 11 6.19 9.88 -5.15
C GLU A 11 6.83 8.57 -5.62
N ASP A 12 7.53 7.85 -4.75
CA ASP A 12 8.04 6.52 -5.09
C ASP A 12 6.91 5.54 -5.40
N TYR A 13 5.87 5.53 -4.57
CA TYR A 13 4.69 4.69 -4.77
C TYR A 13 4.00 4.96 -6.12
N LYS A 14 3.88 6.23 -6.51
CA LYS A 14 3.33 6.67 -7.80
C LYS A 14 4.12 6.10 -8.98
N SER A 15 5.45 5.95 -8.86
CA SER A 15 6.29 5.37 -9.92
C SER A 15 5.98 3.88 -10.18
N TYR A 16 5.44 3.15 -9.20
CA TYR A 16 5.10 1.73 -9.33
C TYR A 16 3.65 1.52 -9.79
N ARG A 17 3.36 1.77 -11.07
CA ARG A 17 2.01 1.64 -11.68
C ARG A 17 1.35 0.29 -11.40
N ALA A 18 2.12 -0.80 -11.38
CA ALA A 18 1.61 -2.14 -11.04
C ALA A 18 0.87 -2.21 -9.68
N LEU A 19 1.11 -1.26 -8.77
CA LEU A 19 0.47 -1.21 -7.45
C LEU A 19 -0.86 -0.43 -7.44
N TRP A 20 -1.16 0.38 -8.45
CA TRP A 20 -2.27 1.32 -8.40
C TRP A 20 -3.05 1.53 -9.69
N ASP A 21 -2.42 1.33 -10.83
CA ASP A 21 -3.03 1.55 -12.14
C ASP A 21 -3.55 0.23 -12.71
N HIS A 22 -4.87 0.08 -12.81
CA HIS A 22 -5.51 -1.09 -13.41
C HIS A 22 -5.26 -1.21 -14.93
N LYS A 23 -4.82 -0.13 -15.61
CA LYS A 23 -4.40 -0.17 -17.03
C LYS A 23 -3.01 -0.73 -17.19
N ASP A 24 -2.23 -0.82 -16.12
CA ASP A 24 -0.90 -1.39 -16.17
C ASP A 24 -0.99 -2.90 -16.39
N LYS A 25 -0.28 -3.41 -17.40
CA LYS A 25 -0.26 -4.84 -17.73
C LYS A 25 0.24 -5.73 -16.58
N TYR A 26 0.96 -5.17 -15.62
CA TYR A 26 1.47 -5.88 -14.44
C TYR A 26 0.58 -5.71 -13.21
N TYR A 27 -0.55 -5.02 -13.29
CA TYR A 27 -1.48 -4.82 -12.17
C TYR A 27 -2.04 -6.13 -11.59
N THR A 28 -2.26 -7.15 -12.41
CA THR A 28 -2.70 -8.48 -11.97
C THR A 28 -1.53 -9.43 -11.72
N ASN A 29 -0.30 -9.02 -12.07
CA ASN A 29 0.90 -9.85 -11.91
C ASN A 29 1.38 -9.81 -10.45
N LYS A 30 1.09 -10.89 -9.71
CA LYS A 30 1.45 -11.05 -8.29
C LYS A 30 2.95 -10.89 -8.03
N SER A 31 3.79 -11.42 -8.91
CA SER A 31 5.26 -11.36 -8.78
C SER A 31 5.77 -9.93 -8.93
N LYS A 32 5.35 -9.21 -9.99
CA LYS A 32 5.76 -7.82 -10.22
C LYS A 32 5.29 -6.87 -9.11
N ARG A 33 4.10 -7.11 -8.57
CA ARG A 33 3.60 -6.37 -7.41
C ARG A 33 4.40 -6.64 -6.15
N MET A 34 4.77 -7.90 -5.91
CA MET A 34 5.63 -8.25 -4.78
C MET A 34 7.00 -7.60 -4.90
N GLU A 35 7.62 -7.62 -6.08
CA GLU A 35 8.90 -6.92 -6.35
C GLU A 35 8.78 -5.43 -5.97
N ALA A 36 7.75 -4.74 -6.44
CA ALA A 36 7.53 -3.33 -6.11
C ALA A 36 7.34 -3.10 -4.60
N TYR A 37 6.59 -3.97 -3.91
CA TYR A 37 6.45 -3.88 -2.45
C TYR A 37 7.78 -4.11 -1.72
N LEU A 38 8.61 -5.04 -2.18
CA LEU A 38 9.93 -5.33 -1.60
C LEU A 38 10.88 -4.14 -1.77
N VAL A 39 10.88 -3.49 -2.93
CA VAL A 39 11.70 -2.29 -3.15
C VAL A 39 11.29 -1.15 -2.22
N LEU A 40 9.98 -0.89 -2.08
CA LEU A 40 9.47 0.11 -1.13
C LEU A 40 9.78 -0.28 0.32
N ALA A 41 9.65 -1.56 0.67
CA ALA A 41 9.95 -2.09 2.00
C ALA A 41 11.42 -1.84 2.38
N ALA A 42 12.35 -2.15 1.46
CA ALA A 42 13.77 -1.93 1.66
C ALA A 42 14.11 -0.43 1.80
N LYS A 43 13.58 0.43 0.91
CA LYS A 43 13.88 1.87 0.91
C LYS A 43 13.39 2.57 2.18
N TYR A 44 12.22 2.19 2.68
CA TYR A 44 11.59 2.83 3.84
C TYR A 44 11.78 2.07 5.16
N GLN A 45 12.59 1.01 5.17
CA GLN A 45 12.84 0.15 6.33
C GLN A 45 11.53 -0.36 6.96
N LEU A 46 10.59 -0.76 6.10
CA LEU A 46 9.29 -1.31 6.49
C LEU A 46 9.24 -2.79 6.11
N THR A 47 8.37 -3.55 6.77
CA THR A 47 7.96 -4.85 6.26
C THR A 47 7.04 -4.67 5.05
N VAL A 48 6.93 -5.68 4.18
CA VAL A 48 5.93 -5.70 3.09
C VAL A 48 4.52 -5.44 3.63
N LYS A 49 4.19 -6.02 4.79
CA LYS A 49 2.92 -5.76 5.50
C LYS A 49 2.79 -4.27 5.89
N GLY A 50 3.86 -3.67 6.41
CA GLY A 50 3.93 -2.24 6.73
C GLY A 50 3.70 -1.35 5.52
N VAL A 51 4.32 -1.66 4.38
CA VAL A 51 4.11 -0.94 3.11
C VAL A 51 2.66 -1.04 2.65
N LYS A 52 2.09 -2.26 2.63
CA LYS A 52 0.68 -2.48 2.28
C LYS A 52 -0.26 -1.69 3.19
N ASN A 53 -0.03 -1.71 4.50
CA ASN A 53 -0.82 -0.96 5.47
C ASN A 53 -0.68 0.56 5.25
N LYS A 54 0.53 1.05 5.00
CA LYS A 54 0.76 2.48 4.72
C LYS A 54 0.01 2.94 3.46
N ILE A 55 0.06 2.16 2.38
CA ILE A 55 -0.72 2.42 1.15
C ILE A 55 -2.22 2.36 1.43
N LYS A 56 -2.70 1.36 2.17
CA LYS A 56 -4.12 1.21 2.55
C LYS A 56 -4.60 2.43 3.33
N SER A 57 -3.85 2.88 4.32
CA SER A 57 -4.17 4.08 5.10
C SER A 57 -4.23 5.30 4.18
N LEU A 58 -3.18 5.58 3.40
CA LEU A 58 -3.14 6.73 2.49
C LEU A 58 -4.34 6.78 1.55
N ARG A 59 -4.70 5.64 0.93
CA ARG A 59 -5.88 5.55 0.07
C ARG A 59 -7.19 5.80 0.83
N SER A 60 -7.34 5.23 2.02
CA SER A 60 -8.54 5.41 2.85
C SER A 60 -8.76 6.88 3.21
N TYR A 61 -7.72 7.58 3.64
CA TYR A 61 -7.79 9.02 3.91
C TYR A 61 -8.08 9.82 2.63
N PHE A 62 -7.40 9.48 1.52
CA PHE A 62 -7.64 10.13 0.23
C PHE A 62 -9.07 9.99 -0.26
N SER A 63 -9.66 8.80 -0.24
CA SER A 63 -11.03 8.57 -0.71
C SER A 63 -12.04 9.44 0.06
N LYS A 64 -11.93 9.51 1.38
CA LYS A 64 -12.80 10.35 2.23
C LYS A 64 -12.62 11.83 1.92
N GLU A 65 -11.38 12.26 1.77
CA GLU A 65 -11.07 13.67 1.51
C GLU A 65 -11.48 14.08 0.09
N HIS A 66 -11.29 13.20 -0.89
CA HIS A 66 -11.70 13.40 -2.28
C HIS A 66 -13.22 13.47 -2.41
N GLN A 67 -13.96 12.62 -1.70
CA GLN A 67 -15.42 12.70 -1.64
C GLN A 67 -15.89 14.07 -1.13
N LYS A 68 -15.34 14.56 -0.02
CA LYS A 68 -15.70 15.89 0.53
C LYS A 68 -15.43 17.02 -0.45
N VAL A 69 -14.29 16.97 -1.14
CA VAL A 69 -13.95 17.97 -2.16
C VAL A 69 -14.97 17.93 -3.29
N MET A 70 -15.30 16.75 -3.81
CA MET A 70 -16.29 16.59 -4.87
C MET A 70 -17.69 17.07 -4.46
N GLU A 71 -18.16 16.76 -3.25
CA GLU A 71 -19.47 17.20 -2.74
C GLU A 71 -19.60 18.73 -2.71
N LYS A 72 -18.55 19.43 -2.29
CA LYS A 72 -18.54 20.90 -2.26
C LYS A 72 -18.43 21.51 -3.64
N THR A 73 -17.59 20.94 -4.51
CA THR A 73 -17.49 21.37 -5.91
C THR A 73 -18.83 21.22 -6.64
N LEU A 74 -19.57 20.13 -6.41
CA LEU A 74 -20.92 19.95 -6.95
C LEU A 74 -21.94 20.97 -6.42
N SER A 75 -21.71 21.48 -5.21
CA SER A 75 -22.53 22.54 -4.59
C SER A 75 -22.17 23.95 -5.08
N GLY A 76 -21.21 24.07 -6.01
CA GLY A 76 -20.76 25.35 -6.58
C GLY A 76 -19.74 26.09 -5.71
N GLU A 77 -19.20 25.44 -4.67
CA GLU A 77 -18.13 26.01 -3.84
C GLU A 77 -16.76 25.53 -4.33
N ASP A 78 -15.84 26.47 -4.54
CA ASP A 78 -14.44 26.15 -4.76
C ASP A 78 -13.89 25.46 -3.51
N SER A 79 -13.43 24.23 -3.66
CA SER A 79 -12.96 23.42 -2.55
C SER A 79 -11.62 22.79 -2.85
N GLU A 80 -10.59 23.33 -2.21
CA GLU A 80 -9.30 22.68 -2.10
C GLU A 80 -9.18 21.94 -0.77
N SER A 81 -8.64 20.72 -0.78
CA SER A 81 -8.28 20.04 0.46
C SER A 81 -6.99 20.64 1.04
N ASN A 82 -7.00 20.92 2.34
CA ASN A 82 -5.82 21.33 3.10
C ASN A 82 -4.89 20.15 3.46
N TRP A 83 -5.25 18.91 3.11
CA TRP A 83 -4.43 17.76 3.43
C TRP A 83 -3.20 17.71 2.52
N PHE A 84 -2.01 17.78 3.12
CA PHE A 84 -0.74 17.87 2.39
C PHE A 84 -0.50 16.75 1.37
N ALA A 85 -1.10 15.58 1.57
CA ALA A 85 -0.97 14.42 0.68
C ALA A 85 -2.06 14.34 -0.40
N TYR A 86 -3.05 15.24 -0.38
CA TYR A 86 -4.17 15.23 -1.33
C TYR A 86 -3.72 15.38 -2.78
N LYS A 87 -3.06 16.49 -3.11
CA LYS A 87 -2.58 16.78 -4.47
C LYS A 87 -1.63 15.68 -4.99
N PRO A 88 -0.64 15.20 -4.21
CA PRO A 88 0.21 14.08 -4.62
C PRO A 88 -0.53 12.76 -4.88
N LEU A 89 -1.70 12.51 -4.28
CA LEU A 89 -2.45 11.27 -4.43
C LEU A 89 -3.52 11.31 -5.55
N LEU A 90 -3.70 12.44 -6.24
CA LEU A 90 -4.69 12.58 -7.33
C LEU A 90 -4.48 11.58 -8.48
N PHE A 91 -3.27 11.05 -8.67
CA PHE A 91 -3.04 10.01 -9.69
C PHE A 91 -3.86 8.73 -9.46
N ILE A 92 -4.37 8.51 -8.24
CA ILE A 92 -5.19 7.34 -7.90
C ILE A 92 -6.60 7.47 -8.49
N SER A 93 -7.16 8.68 -8.57
CA SER A 93 -8.53 8.91 -9.08
C SER A 93 -8.62 8.83 -10.61
N ASP A 94 -7.51 8.99 -11.34
CA ASP A 94 -7.46 8.77 -12.81
C ASP A 94 -7.57 7.29 -13.22
N SER A 95 -7.71 6.41 -12.22
CA SER A 95 -8.01 4.98 -12.37
C SER A 95 -9.54 4.80 -12.44
N PRO A 96 -10.18 4.46 -13.60
CA PRO A 96 -11.63 4.30 -13.83
C PRO A 96 -12.45 3.39 -12.89
N MET A 97 -11.91 2.96 -11.76
CA MET A 97 -12.66 2.23 -10.73
C MET A 97 -13.28 3.16 -9.66
N ALA A 98 -13.26 4.47 -9.85
CA ALA A 98 -13.92 5.44 -8.96
C ALA A 98 -15.45 5.51 -9.08
N HIS A 99 -16.08 4.73 -9.97
CA HIS A 99 -17.54 4.63 -10.08
C HIS A 99 -18.01 3.19 -9.86
N LYS A 100 -17.99 2.75 -8.60
CA LYS A 100 -18.98 1.78 -8.10
C LYS A 100 -19.41 2.25 -6.72
N ASP A 101 -20.54 2.95 -6.70
CA ASP A 101 -21.52 3.01 -5.61
C ASP A 101 -20.96 2.69 -4.21
N TYR A 102 -20.17 3.60 -3.65
CA TYR A 102 -19.90 3.58 -2.22
C TYR A 102 -21.10 4.20 -1.50
N VAL A 103 -22.21 3.45 -1.46
CA VAL A 103 -23.31 3.74 -0.55
C VAL A 103 -22.79 3.49 0.85
N ILE A 104 -22.53 4.56 1.60
CA ILE A 104 -22.22 4.47 3.03
C ILE A 104 -23.54 4.15 3.75
N SER A 105 -23.84 2.86 3.92
CA SER A 105 -24.74 2.42 4.98
C SER A 105 -23.98 2.50 6.30
N GLU A 106 -24.38 3.40 7.20
CA GLU A 106 -23.86 3.44 8.56
C GLU A 106 -24.03 2.06 9.22
N GLY A 107 -22.92 1.43 9.64
CA GLY A 107 -22.93 0.17 10.39
C GLY A 107 -22.37 -1.09 9.71
N GLY A 108 -21.68 -0.98 8.56
CA GLY A 108 -21.12 -2.15 7.85
C GLY A 108 -19.68 -2.50 8.27
N SER A 109 -19.54 -3.49 9.16
CA SER A 109 -18.30 -4.26 9.34
C SER A 109 -17.95 -4.99 8.04
N TRP A 110 -16.83 -4.65 7.42
CA TRP A 110 -16.29 -5.42 6.29
C TRP A 110 -15.62 -6.69 6.82
N THR A 111 -16.38 -7.77 6.92
CA THR A 111 -15.83 -9.12 6.87
C THR A 111 -15.46 -9.41 5.42
N GLU A 112 -14.18 -9.28 5.07
CA GLU A 112 -13.67 -9.97 3.88
C GLU A 112 -13.87 -11.46 4.12
N GLU A 113 -14.67 -12.11 3.27
CA GLU A 113 -14.60 -13.55 3.07
C GLU A 113 -13.16 -13.88 2.70
N VAL A 114 -12.45 -14.44 3.66
CA VAL A 114 -11.12 -15.00 3.47
C VAL A 114 -11.26 -16.18 2.52
N SER A 115 -10.79 -16.04 1.28
CA SER A 115 -10.64 -17.20 0.40
C SER A 115 -9.71 -18.21 1.09
N ASP A 116 -10.13 -19.48 1.11
CA ASP A 116 -9.52 -20.61 1.85
C ASP A 116 -7.99 -20.79 1.66
N VAL A 117 -7.42 -20.15 0.64
CA VAL A 117 -5.99 -20.19 0.32
C VAL A 117 -5.12 -19.44 1.33
N ASP A 118 -5.62 -18.34 1.91
CA ASP A 118 -4.84 -17.50 2.83
C ASP A 118 -4.84 -18.04 4.28
N ALA A 119 -5.82 -18.87 4.65
CA ALA A 119 -5.86 -19.54 5.95
C ALA A 119 -4.74 -20.60 6.09
N LYS A 120 -4.21 -21.12 4.97
CA LYS A 120 -3.15 -22.12 5.00
C LYS A 120 -1.77 -21.53 5.29
N ILE A 121 -1.53 -20.27 4.95
CA ILE A 121 -0.24 -19.59 5.20
C ILE A 121 -0.08 -19.27 6.69
N LEU A 122 -1.18 -19.00 7.41
CA LEU A 122 -1.11 -18.65 8.84
C LEU A 122 -0.94 -19.83 9.80
N ARG A 123 -1.16 -21.09 9.37
CA ARG A 123 -1.11 -22.25 10.26
C ARG A 123 0.20 -23.02 10.24
N THR A 124 1.12 -22.76 9.29
CA THR A 124 2.35 -23.55 9.12
C THR A 124 3.65 -22.86 9.50
N GLU A 125 3.64 -21.65 10.05
CA GLU A 125 4.87 -20.94 10.45
C GLU A 125 4.83 -20.47 11.92
N SER A 126 4.19 -21.23 12.81
CA SER A 126 4.26 -21.00 14.26
C SER A 126 5.44 -21.72 14.95
N ALA A 127 6.33 -22.39 14.20
CA ALA A 127 7.56 -22.93 14.78
C ALA A 127 8.69 -22.90 13.74
N ASP A 128 9.76 -22.20 14.09
CA ASP A 128 11.13 -22.37 13.58
C ASP A 128 11.58 -21.71 12.25
N VAL A 129 11.36 -20.40 12.09
CA VAL A 129 12.09 -19.60 11.06
C VAL A 129 13.03 -18.55 11.67
N SER A 130 12.94 -18.30 12.98
CA SER A 130 13.83 -17.37 13.68
C SER A 130 15.25 -17.91 13.90
N THR A 131 15.48 -19.22 13.78
CA THR A 131 16.79 -19.85 14.02
C THR A 131 17.62 -20.02 12.74
N ILE A 132 16.98 -20.19 11.59
CA ILE A 132 17.68 -20.64 10.36
C ILE A 132 18.37 -19.47 9.64
N HIS A 133 17.85 -18.24 9.73
CA HIS A 133 18.38 -17.13 8.94
C HIS A 133 19.56 -16.39 9.59
N TYR A 134 19.75 -16.52 10.91
CA TYR A 134 20.90 -15.93 11.61
C TYR A 134 22.15 -16.82 11.55
N SER A 135 21.99 -18.14 11.54
CA SER A 135 23.13 -19.08 11.58
C SER A 135 23.90 -19.13 10.25
N ARG A 136 23.26 -18.85 9.12
CA ARG A 136 23.90 -18.90 7.79
C ARG A 136 24.73 -17.67 7.43
N LEU A 137 24.57 -16.56 8.17
CA LEU A 137 25.37 -15.34 7.98
C LEU A 137 26.61 -15.31 8.90
N ALA A 138 26.59 -16.01 10.02
CA ALA A 138 27.73 -16.07 10.95
C ALA A 138 28.86 -17.00 10.47
N GLU A 139 28.57 -18.00 9.63
CA GLU A 139 29.59 -18.90 9.07
C GLU A 139 30.34 -18.29 7.88
N ASN A 140 29.69 -17.43 7.09
CA ASN A 140 30.31 -16.80 5.92
C ASN A 140 31.26 -15.64 6.26
N PHE A 141 31.25 -15.14 7.50
CA PHE A 141 32.17 -14.07 7.93
C PHE A 141 33.48 -14.59 8.54
N LYS A 142 33.68 -15.91 8.63
CA LYS A 142 34.92 -16.53 9.12
C LYS A 142 35.82 -17.13 8.03
N LEU A 143 35.52 -16.94 6.74
CA LEU A 143 36.30 -17.52 5.64
C LEU A 143 36.95 -16.51 4.67
N THR A 144 36.98 -15.23 5.02
CA THR A 144 37.72 -14.21 4.24
C THR A 144 38.59 -13.37 5.17
N THR A 145 39.61 -14.01 5.73
CA THR A 145 40.84 -13.36 6.18
C THR A 145 41.99 -14.28 5.81
N PHE A 146 42.62 -13.99 4.67
CA PHE A 146 43.99 -14.40 4.35
C PHE A 146 44.87 -13.16 4.51
#